data_AF-A0A9R0JB38-F1
#
_entry.id   AF-A0A9R0JB38-F1
#
_cell.length_a   1.000
_cell.length_b   1.000
_cell.length_c   1.000
_cell.angle_alpha   90.00
_cell.angle_beta   90.00
_cell.angle_gamma   90.00
#
_symmetry.space_group_name_H-M   'P 1'
#
loop_
_entity.id
_entity.type
_entity.pdbx_description
1 polymer ?
#
loop_
_entity_poly.entity_id
_entity_poly.type
_entity_poly.pdbx_seq_one_letter_code
_entity_poly.pdbx_strand_id
1 'polypeptide(L)'
;MQSEKLEPEAAFINASLIPDVFPVLEAAHKALPSKARNSLTTRTQHSELVYNYSESKHITSSLKRRGISDSCTYMPAACFDASVNEIKATQDLIKGKEIGLEELAGRENQSQIQKYFNKAPPTY
;
A
#
# COMPACT_ATOMS: atom_id res chain seq x y z
N MET A 1 24.02 2.75 -11.78
CA MET A 1 22.82 3.61 -11.82
C MET A 1 22.68 4.25 -10.46
N GLN A 2 22.67 5.58 -10.41
CA GLN A 2 22.51 6.33 -9.16
C GLN A 2 21.17 5.93 -8.52
N SER A 3 21.20 5.38 -7.31
CA SER A 3 19.98 5.17 -6.53
C SER A 3 19.50 6.54 -6.06
N GLU A 4 18.64 7.19 -6.83
CA GLU A 4 17.82 8.29 -6.33
C GLU A 4 16.94 7.71 -5.21
N LYS A 5 17.47 7.81 -3.99
CA LYS A 5 16.78 7.38 -2.78
C LYS A 5 15.69 8.42 -2.51
N LEU A 6 14.45 7.96 -2.45
CA LEU A 6 13.34 8.81 -2.03
C LEU A 6 13.52 9.05 -0.52
N GLU A 7 13.49 10.30 -0.11
CA GLU A 7 13.67 10.70 1.29
C GLU A 7 12.49 11.59 1.69
N PRO A 8 11.50 11.07 2.45
CA PRO A 8 11.37 9.70 2.95
C PRO A 8 10.87 8.70 1.89
N GLU A 9 11.21 7.43 2.07
CA GLU A 9 10.64 6.33 1.28
C GLU A 9 9.42 5.75 2.00
N ALA A 10 8.25 5.80 1.36
CA ALA A 10 7.00 5.29 1.90
C ALA A 10 6.12 4.70 0.78
N ALA A 11 5.22 3.79 1.16
CA ALA A 11 4.18 3.28 0.27
C ALA A 11 2.85 3.97 0.57
N PHE A 12 2.24 4.55 -0.46
CA PHE A 12 0.89 5.10 -0.40
C PHE A 12 -0.06 4.21 -1.17
N ILE A 13 -1.12 3.74 -0.51
CA ILE A 13 -2.12 2.82 -1.08
C ILE A 13 -3.47 3.54 -1.09
N ASN A 14 -4.30 3.28 -2.10
CA ASN A 14 -5.66 3.79 -2.10
C ASN A 14 -6.52 3.02 -1.08
N ALA A 15 -6.94 3.70 0.00
CA ALA A 15 -7.71 3.10 1.08
C ALA A 15 -9.08 2.58 0.64
N SER A 16 -9.65 3.11 -0.45
CA SER A 16 -10.94 2.64 -1.00
C SER A 16 -10.89 1.17 -1.43
N LEU A 17 -9.69 0.59 -1.56
CA LEU A 17 -9.47 -0.79 -1.97
C LEU A 17 -9.04 -1.68 -0.80
N ILE A 18 -9.09 -1.17 0.43
CA ILE A 18 -8.57 -1.81 1.63
C ILE A 18 -9.74 -2.06 2.58
N PRO A 19 -10.25 -3.30 2.68
CA PRO A 19 -11.37 -3.60 3.57
C PRO A 19 -10.96 -3.61 5.05
N ASP A 20 -9.68 -3.88 5.31
CA ASP A 20 -9.10 -3.97 6.65
C ASP A 20 -7.58 -3.79 6.59
N VAL A 21 -6.96 -3.49 7.72
CA VAL A 21 -5.50 -3.36 7.89
C VAL A 21 -4.79 -4.70 7.66
N PHE A 22 -5.42 -5.82 8.03
CA PHE A 22 -4.77 -7.14 7.98
C PHE A 22 -4.23 -7.51 6.58
N PRO A 23 -4.99 -7.39 5.48
CA PRO A 23 -4.47 -7.57 4.12
C PRO A 23 -3.25 -6.73 3.76
N VAL A 24 -3.14 -5.51 4.29
CA VAL A 24 -1.98 -4.64 4.06
C VAL A 24 -0.76 -5.17 4.83
N LEU A 25 -0.96 -5.59 6.08
CA LEU A 25 0.09 -6.22 6.89
C LEU A 25 0.58 -7.53 6.26
N GLU A 26 -0.31 -8.32 5.68
CA GLU A 26 0.04 -9.56 4.97
C GLU A 26 0.93 -9.29 3.75
N ALA A 27 0.56 -8.30 2.94
CA ALA A 27 1.35 -7.85 1.78
C ALA A 27 2.72 -7.29 2.20
N ALA A 28 2.75 -6.52 3.29
CA ALA A 28 3.98 -5.98 3.88
C ALA A 28 4.88 -7.11 4.41
N HIS A 29 4.30 -8.09 5.10
CA HIS A 29 5.00 -9.25 5.62
C HIS A 29 5.62 -10.08 4.50
N LYS A 30 4.93 -10.27 3.37
CA LYS A 30 5.50 -10.92 2.17
C LYS A 30 6.71 -10.19 1.58
N ALA A 31 6.77 -8.86 1.71
CA ALA A 31 7.90 -8.08 1.19
C ALA A 31 9.20 -8.30 2.00
N LEU A 32 9.09 -8.59 3.31
CA LEU A 32 10.23 -8.82 4.20
C LEU A 32 11.14 -9.98 3.76
N PRO A 33 10.65 -11.22 3.58
CA PRO A 33 11.49 -12.34 3.17
C PRO A 33 11.95 -12.21 1.71
N SER A 34 11.22 -11.50 0.84
CA SER A 34 11.68 -11.19 -0.51
C SER A 34 12.86 -10.23 -0.50
N LYS A 35 12.83 -9.20 0.36
CA LYS A 35 13.98 -8.30 0.57
C LYS A 35 15.17 -9.04 1.16
N ALA A 36 14.95 -9.83 2.22
CA ALA A 36 16.03 -10.57 2.90
C ALA A 36 16.78 -11.54 1.95
N ARG A 37 16.08 -12.06 0.93
CA ARG A 37 16.64 -12.96 -0.09
C ARG A 37 17.10 -12.25 -1.35
N ASN A 38 17.07 -10.91 -1.40
CA ASN A 38 17.34 -10.11 -2.61
C ASN A 38 16.51 -10.55 -3.83
N SER A 39 15.26 -10.94 -3.59
CA SER A 39 14.34 -11.49 -4.59
C SER A 39 13.08 -10.64 -4.73
N LEU A 40 13.20 -9.32 -4.54
CA LEU A 40 12.10 -8.39 -4.81
C LEU A 40 11.76 -8.41 -6.30
N THR A 41 10.48 -8.43 -6.61
CA THR A 41 10.00 -8.28 -8.00
C THR A 41 10.11 -6.82 -8.45
N THR A 42 9.91 -5.90 -7.51
CA THR A 42 9.97 -4.46 -7.70
C THR A 42 11.28 -3.88 -7.18
N ARG A 43 11.46 -2.56 -7.34
CA ARG A 43 12.70 -1.86 -7.00
C ARG A 43 12.95 -1.78 -5.50
N THR A 44 11.90 -1.60 -4.71
CA THR A 44 12.01 -1.37 -3.27
C THR A 44 10.97 -2.13 -2.47
N GLN A 45 11.18 -2.26 -1.16
CA GLN A 45 10.25 -2.94 -0.27
C GLN A 45 8.88 -2.24 -0.22
N HIS A 46 8.85 -0.91 -0.38
CA HIS A 46 7.62 -0.12 -0.43
C HIS A 46 6.84 -0.37 -1.72
N SER A 47 7.50 -0.41 -2.88
CA SER A 47 6.83 -0.81 -4.12
C SER A 47 6.40 -2.28 -4.10
N GLU A 48 7.15 -3.14 -3.40
CA GLU A 48 6.84 -4.55 -3.26
C GLU A 48 5.58 -4.76 -2.42
N LEU A 49 5.37 -3.96 -1.38
CA LEU A 49 4.13 -3.97 -0.60
C LEU A 49 2.92 -3.71 -1.50
N VAL A 50 2.97 -2.63 -2.30
CA VAL A 50 1.87 -2.26 -3.21
C VAL A 50 1.66 -3.34 -4.29
N TYR A 51 2.76 -3.95 -4.76
CA TYR A 51 2.71 -5.06 -5.70
C TYR A 51 2.11 -6.33 -5.09
N ASN A 52 2.53 -6.73 -3.89
CA ASN A 52 2.01 -7.90 -3.17
C ASN A 52 0.53 -7.76 -2.81
N TYR A 53 0.07 -6.53 -2.60
CA TYR A 53 -1.34 -6.22 -2.38
C TYR A 53 -2.18 -6.35 -3.68
N SER A 54 -1.52 -6.36 -4.83
CA SER A 54 -2.14 -6.64 -6.11
C SER A 54 -2.11 -8.14 -6.39
N GLU A 55 -3.20 -8.69 -6.92
CA GLU A 55 -3.24 -10.07 -7.42
C GLU A 55 -2.64 -10.18 -8.84
N SER A 56 -2.02 -9.11 -9.36
CA SER A 56 -1.50 -9.05 -10.73
C SER A 56 0.00 -9.32 -10.79
N LYS A 57 0.42 -10.08 -11.80
CA LYS A 57 1.84 -10.28 -12.12
C LYS A 57 2.49 -9.07 -12.80
N HIS A 58 1.72 -8.06 -13.21
CA HIS A 58 2.23 -6.88 -13.91
C HIS A 58 2.50 -5.73 -12.93
N ILE A 59 3.76 -5.32 -12.81
CA ILE A 59 4.21 -4.27 -11.87
C ILE A 59 3.45 -2.96 -12.12
N THR A 60 3.49 -2.43 -13.35
CA THR A 60 2.86 -1.14 -13.70
C THR A 60 1.37 -1.12 -13.39
N SER A 61 0.66 -2.18 -13.76
CA SER A 61 -0.79 -2.29 -13.51
C SER A 61 -1.10 -2.38 -12.01
N SER A 62 -0.25 -3.06 -11.24
CA SER A 62 -0.39 -3.19 -9.78
C SER A 62 -0.24 -1.83 -9.10
N LEU A 63 0.84 -1.11 -9.41
CA LEU A 63 1.11 0.20 -8.82
C LEU A 63 0.03 1.22 -9.20
N LYS A 64 -0.41 1.25 -10.47
CA LYS A 64 -1.49 2.17 -10.90
C LYS A 64 -2.83 1.89 -10.25
N ARG A 65 -3.15 0.61 -9.97
CA ARG A 65 -4.46 0.21 -9.43
C ARG A 65 -4.52 0.23 -7.92
N ARG A 66 -3.42 -0.09 -7.23
CA ARG A 66 -3.35 -0.17 -5.77
C ARG A 66 -2.77 1.07 -5.13
N GLY A 67 -1.86 1.75 -5.83
CA GLY A 67 -1.34 3.03 -5.38
C GLY A 67 -2.38 4.15 -5.44
N ILE A 68 -1.97 5.32 -4.96
CA ILE A 68 -2.81 6.53 -4.98
C ILE A 68 -2.90 7.14 -6.38
N SER A 69 -3.94 7.94 -6.58
CA SER A 69 -4.19 8.75 -7.77
C SER A 69 -4.44 10.21 -7.36
N ASP A 70 -4.48 11.12 -8.31
CA ASP A 70 -4.74 12.56 -8.04
C ASP A 70 -6.08 12.83 -7.35
N SER A 71 -7.05 11.91 -7.50
CA SER A 71 -8.36 11.94 -6.86
C SER A 71 -8.41 11.27 -5.48
N CYS A 72 -7.30 10.73 -4.98
CA CYS A 72 -7.27 9.98 -3.73
C CYS A 72 -7.33 10.94 -2.54
N THR A 73 -8.41 10.83 -1.75
CA THR A 73 -8.62 11.62 -0.52
C THR A 73 -8.42 10.81 0.75
N TYR A 74 -8.23 9.49 0.61
CA TYR A 74 -8.10 8.56 1.72
C TYR A 74 -7.07 7.48 1.40
N MET A 75 -5.97 7.45 2.16
CA MET A 75 -4.82 6.59 1.91
C MET A 75 -4.08 6.25 3.21
N PRO A 76 -3.73 4.98 3.49
CA PRO A 76 -2.67 4.68 4.43
C PRO A 76 -1.29 5.00 3.84
N ALA A 77 -0.40 5.45 4.71
CA ALA A 77 1.03 5.50 4.47
C ALA A 77 1.70 4.35 5.23
N ALA A 78 2.49 3.53 4.53
CA ALA A 78 3.22 2.42 5.13
C ALA A 78 4.73 2.64 4.97
N CYS A 79 5.45 2.53 6.07
CA CYS A 79 6.91 2.62 6.12
C CYS A 79 7.48 1.37 6.80
N PHE A 80 8.67 0.96 6.41
CA PHE A 80 9.36 -0.18 7.01
C PHE A 80 10.57 0.27 7.83
N ASP A 81 10.64 -0.16 9.09
CA ASP A 81 11.76 0.13 10.01
C ASP A 81 12.12 1.63 10.04
N ALA A 82 11.10 2.49 9.97
CA ALA A 82 11.26 3.92 9.87
C ALA A 82 11.52 4.55 11.24
N SER A 83 12.51 5.44 11.28
CA SER A 83 12.75 6.32 12.41
C SER A 83 11.61 7.32 12.60
N VAL A 84 11.51 7.90 13.80
CA VAL A 84 10.55 8.97 14.10
C VAL A 84 10.69 10.15 13.11
N ASN A 85 11.91 10.44 12.67
CA ASN A 85 12.16 11.51 11.70
C ASN A 85 11.63 11.17 10.31
N GLU A 86 11.79 9.92 9.86
CA GLU A 86 11.23 9.47 8.58
C GLU A 86 9.71 9.45 8.61
N ILE A 87 9.10 8.98 9.71
CA ILE A 87 7.64 9.03 9.91
C ILE A 87 7.14 10.48 9.83
N LYS A 88 7.82 11.40 10.53
CA LYS A 88 7.46 12.82 10.51
C LYS A 88 7.62 13.42 9.11
N ALA A 89 8.72 13.12 8.43
CA ALA A 89 8.92 13.57 7.05
C ALA A 89 7.82 13.03 6.12
N THR A 90 7.35 11.80 6.32
CA THR A 90 6.23 11.22 5.55
C THR A 90 4.94 11.96 5.85
N GLN A 91 4.66 12.29 7.11
CA GLN A 91 3.49 13.09 7.50
C GLN A 91 3.54 14.49 6.87
N ASP A 92 4.70 15.16 6.88
CA ASP A 92 4.87 16.50 6.32
C ASP A 92 4.64 16.56 4.79
N LEU A 93 4.81 15.44 4.07
CA LEU A 93 4.46 15.32 2.65
C LEU A 93 2.94 15.30 2.39
N ILE A 94 2.14 14.94 3.39
CA ILE A 94 0.70 14.69 3.24
C ILE A 94 -0.07 15.93 3.66
N LYS A 95 -0.72 16.57 2.69
CA LYS A 95 -1.68 17.65 2.95
C LYS A 95 -3.04 17.05 3.34
N GLY A 96 -3.21 16.70 4.62
CA GLY A 96 -4.43 16.08 5.11
C GLY A 96 -4.53 16.02 6.62
N LYS A 97 -5.51 15.26 7.11
CA LYS A 97 -5.69 14.95 8.53
C LYS A 97 -5.37 13.49 8.77
N GLU A 98 -4.41 13.22 9.65
CA GLU A 98 -4.15 11.88 10.15
C GLU A 98 -5.34 11.40 10.99
N ILE A 99 -5.74 10.15 10.77
CA ILE A 99 -6.80 9.47 11.51
C ILE A 99 -6.31 8.07 11.89
N GLY A 100 -6.96 7.46 12.87
CA GLY A 100 -6.63 6.11 13.31
C GLY A 100 -6.91 5.06 12.22
N LEU A 101 -6.15 3.96 12.24
CA LEU A 101 -6.31 2.85 11.29
C LEU A 101 -7.65 2.14 11.45
N GLU A 102 -8.27 2.21 12.62
CA GLU A 102 -9.63 1.73 12.90
C GLU A 102 -10.69 2.37 11.99
N GLU A 103 -10.42 3.56 11.44
CA GLU A 103 -11.34 4.24 10.52
C GLU A 103 -11.27 3.71 9.07
N LEU A 104 -10.36 2.77 8.78
CA LEU A 104 -10.30 2.10 7.47
C LEU A 104 -11.54 1.25 7.22
N ALA A 105 -12.06 0.61 8.27
CA ALA A 105 -13.25 -0.23 8.17
C ALA A 105 -14.49 0.63 7.87
N GLY A 106 -15.24 0.27 6.83
CA GLY A 106 -16.51 0.91 6.46
C GLY A 106 -16.39 2.07 5.47
N ARG A 107 -15.16 2.43 5.05
CA ARG A 107 -14.91 3.44 3.99
C ARG A 107 -14.48 2.80 2.67
N GLU A 108 -14.49 1.48 2.60
CA GLU A 108 -14.07 0.75 1.42
C GLU A 108 -15.12 0.80 0.31
N ASN A 109 -14.64 0.85 -0.93
CA ASN A 109 -15.52 0.75 -2.09
C ASN A 109 -15.72 -0.73 -2.42
N GLN A 110 -16.77 -1.33 -1.86
CA GLN A 110 -17.11 -2.74 -2.06
C GLN A 110 -17.22 -3.12 -3.54
N SER A 111 -17.75 -2.23 -4.39
CA SER A 111 -17.84 -2.49 -5.84
C SER A 111 -16.48 -2.63 -6.50
N GLN A 112 -15.49 -1.83 -6.08
CA GLN A 112 -14.13 -1.94 -6.58
C GLN A 112 -13.39 -3.13 -5.99
N ILE A 113 -13.59 -3.44 -4.71
CA ILE A 113 -13.00 -4.63 -4.08
C ILE A 113 -13.48 -5.90 -4.80
N GLN A 114 -14.79 -6.06 -5.04
CA GLN A 114 -15.32 -7.22 -5.77
C GLN A 114 -14.74 -7.31 -7.19
N LYS A 115 -14.69 -6.18 -7.91
CA LYS A 115 -14.10 -6.12 -9.26
C LYS A 115 -12.64 -6.53 -9.31
N TYR A 116 -11.85 -6.16 -8.30
CA TYR A 116 -10.40 -6.33 -8.34
C TYR A 116 -9.87 -7.52 -7.54
N PHE A 117 -10.67 -8.14 -6.68
CA PHE A 117 -10.30 -9.32 -5.89
C PHE A 117 -11.10 -10.58 -6.29
N ASN A 118 -11.90 -10.50 -7.36
CA ASN A 118 -12.52 -11.63 -8.03
C ASN A 118 -13.26 -12.62 -7.10
N LYS A 119 -13.86 -12.12 -6.01
CA LYS A 119 -14.65 -12.94 -5.08
C LYS A 119 -16.12 -12.90 -5.48
N ALA A 120 -16.73 -14.07 -5.63
CA ALA A 120 -18.18 -14.20 -5.63
C ALA A 120 -18.74 -13.61 -4.31
N PRO A 121 -19.94 -12.99 -4.31
CA PRO A 121 -20.54 -12.50 -3.08
C PRO A 121 -20.65 -13.63 -2.05
N PRO A 122 -20.45 -13.36 -0.74
CA PRO A 122 -20.61 -14.39 0.27
C PRO A 122 -22.06 -14.90 0.24
N THR A 123 -22.20 -16.19 -0.02
CA THR A 123 -23.47 -16.92 0.19
C THR A 123 -23.66 -17.09 1.69
N TYR A 124 -24.64 -16.38 2.26
CA TYR A 124 -25.23 -16.74 3.55
C TYR A 124 -26.51 -17.52 3.32
#